data_AF-A0A804L5K3-F1
#
_entry.id   AF-A0A804L5K3-F1
#
_cell.length_a   1.000
_cell.length_b   1.000
_cell.length_c   1.000
_cell.angle_alpha   90.00
_cell.angle_beta   90.00
_cell.angle_gamma   90.00
#
_symmetry.space_group_name_H-M   'P 1'
#
loop_
_entity.id
_entity.type
_entity.pdbx_description
1 polymer ?
#
loop_
_entity_poly.entity_id
_entity_poly.type
_entity_poly.pdbx_seq_one_letter_code
_entity_poly.pdbx_strand_id
1 'polypeptide(L)'
;MSSFSFPERPAAEIIGALAQVGIAALKPEDLANPSADLVCTLYSNFLAFADPLGEESDIQIAFSALELLDNPDHHVDAIRTFNLYRKIKGMLASIRFGSFNLRDLIKPDTKRTLQILSTIVNFIYYREEKLNMLQPIVDQFPAYEERRADLEAKIAEVNKLILDHEVARQMEEPAVQQLDAEVKDLRQTIQNYNKQQMSLKTMAKALKEKTDAINDKISQADFELVKNAQENSKLSSKIVQSPDKLQRALEEKKSYRTEVKNSERSAMQSVQEKTSTLEVYSKVHDKLTKHLSRMQAI
;
A
#
# COMPACT_ATOMS: atom_id res chain seq x y z
N MET A 1 46.22 63.55 32.85
CA MET A 1 45.36 62.78 31.94
C MET A 1 45.22 63.58 30.67
N SER A 2 45.67 63.06 29.53
CA SER A 2 45.55 63.74 28.23
C SER A 2 44.05 63.88 27.91
N SER A 3 43.51 65.10 27.92
CA SER A 3 42.13 65.31 27.47
C SER A 3 42.10 65.00 25.98
N PHE A 4 41.34 63.98 25.60
CA PHE A 4 41.08 63.71 24.19
C PHE A 4 40.44 64.97 23.58
N SER A 5 41.20 65.65 22.72
CA SER A 5 40.79 66.88 22.08
C SER A 5 40.74 66.64 20.59
N PHE A 6 39.58 66.90 19.99
CA PHE A 6 39.43 66.91 18.55
C PHE A 6 39.92 68.25 17.99
N PRO A 7 40.40 68.29 16.74
CA PRO A 7 40.68 69.56 16.09
C PRO A 7 39.38 70.36 15.94
N GLU A 8 39.37 71.60 16.44
CA GLU A 8 38.29 72.54 16.12
C GLU A 8 38.37 72.83 14.61
N ARG A 9 37.25 72.63 13.91
CA ARG A 9 37.17 72.85 12.46
C ARG A 9 36.55 74.21 12.14
N PRO A 10 37.01 74.91 11.09
CA PRO A 10 36.38 76.14 10.64
C PRO A 10 34.90 75.91 10.26
N ALA A 11 34.06 76.90 10.51
CA ALA A 11 32.63 76.82 10.20
C ALA A 11 32.35 76.44 8.73
N ALA A 12 33.14 76.95 7.79
CA ALA A 12 33.00 76.61 6.37
C ALA A 12 33.23 75.11 6.09
N GLU A 13 34.17 74.49 6.80
CA GLU A 13 34.46 73.06 6.64
C GLU A 13 33.34 72.21 7.24
N ILE A 14 32.82 72.61 8.41
CA ILE A 14 31.68 71.95 9.06
C ILE A 14 30.46 71.97 8.12
N ILE A 15 30.17 73.13 7.53
CA ILE A 15 29.05 73.29 6.59
C ILE A 15 29.22 72.36 5.38
N GLY A 16 30.41 72.34 4.78
CA GLY A 16 30.69 71.48 3.63
C GLY A 16 30.52 70.00 3.96
N ALA A 17 31.07 69.55 5.09
CA ALA A 17 31.01 68.16 5.52
C ALA A 17 29.56 67.71 5.78
N LEU A 18 28.78 68.51 6.51
CA LEU A 18 27.37 68.19 6.82
C LEU A 18 26.49 68.18 5.56
N ALA A 19 26.77 69.06 4.60
CA ALA A 19 26.06 69.08 3.32
C ALA A 19 26.40 67.86 2.45
N GLN A 20 27.67 67.45 2.41
CA GLN A 20 28.13 66.31 1.61
C GLN A 20 27.43 65.01 2.00
N VAL A 21 27.18 64.79 3.29
CA VAL A 21 26.48 63.59 3.79
C VAL A 21 24.97 63.78 3.92
N GLY A 22 24.43 64.94 3.53
CA GLY A 22 22.99 65.23 3.54
C GLY A 22 22.39 65.48 4.92
N ILE A 23 23.19 65.75 5.96
CA ILE A 23 22.68 66.03 7.31
C ILE A 23 22.03 67.42 7.36
N ALA A 24 22.65 68.44 6.75
CA ALA A 24 22.09 69.78 6.66
C ALA A 24 22.78 70.65 5.59
N ALA A 25 21.99 71.53 4.96
CA ALA A 25 22.48 72.60 4.10
C ALA A 25 22.46 73.92 4.87
N LEU A 26 23.60 74.26 5.47
CA LEU A 26 23.75 75.43 6.36
C LEU A 26 24.42 76.61 5.64
N LYS A 27 24.11 77.84 6.09
CA LYS A 27 24.87 79.05 5.77
C LYS A 27 25.82 79.41 6.91
N PRO A 28 26.90 80.17 6.66
CA PRO A 28 27.82 80.62 7.71
C PRO A 28 27.12 81.41 8.84
N GLU A 29 26.06 82.16 8.50
CA GLU A 29 25.26 82.94 9.45
C GLU A 29 24.52 82.05 10.47
N ASP A 30 24.07 80.87 10.04
CA ASP A 30 23.33 79.91 10.88
C ASP A 30 24.21 79.37 12.02
N LEU A 31 25.51 79.23 11.77
CA LEU A 31 26.49 78.84 12.78
C LEU A 31 27.00 80.00 13.62
N ALA A 32 26.92 81.23 13.13
CA ALA A 32 27.33 82.43 13.88
C ALA A 32 26.35 82.71 15.03
N ASN A 33 25.06 82.48 14.81
CA ASN A 33 24.01 82.62 15.83
C ASN A 33 23.05 81.40 15.78
N PRO A 34 23.46 80.25 16.36
CA PRO A 34 22.66 79.04 16.30
C PRO A 34 21.34 79.22 17.06
N SER A 35 20.20 78.94 16.43
CA SER A 35 18.91 78.88 17.12
C SER A 35 18.70 77.49 17.74
N ALA A 36 17.86 77.41 18.78
CA ALA A 36 17.52 76.13 19.40
C ALA A 36 16.86 75.17 18.38
N ASP A 37 15.98 75.69 17.53
CA ASP A 37 15.31 74.92 16.48
C ASP A 37 16.30 74.34 15.47
N LEU A 38 17.25 75.17 15.00
CA LEU A 38 18.30 74.73 14.09
C LEU A 38 19.13 73.59 14.68
N VAL A 39 19.56 73.74 15.93
CA VAL A 39 20.41 72.75 16.62
C VAL A 39 19.63 71.45 16.89
N CYS A 40 18.34 71.54 17.24
CA CYS A 40 17.46 70.39 17.37
C CYS A 40 17.34 69.61 16.05
N THR A 41 17.10 70.31 14.94
CA THR A 41 17.01 69.68 13.61
C THR A 41 18.34 69.07 13.20
N LEU A 42 19.46 69.77 13.41
CA LEU A 42 20.80 69.26 13.10
C LEU A 42 21.12 67.96 13.84
N TYR A 43 20.86 67.92 15.15
CA TYR A 43 21.12 66.72 15.94
C TYR A 43 20.15 65.59 15.63
N SER A 44 18.90 65.88 15.27
CA SER A 44 17.94 64.87 14.83
C SER A 44 18.41 64.23 13.52
N ASN A 45 18.80 65.04 12.52
CA ASN A 45 19.30 64.55 11.24
C ASN A 45 20.61 63.77 11.42
N PHE A 46 21.48 64.20 12.33
CA PHE A 46 22.69 63.44 12.66
C PHE A 46 22.38 62.08 13.29
N LEU A 47 21.40 62.00 14.18
CA LEU A 47 20.97 60.73 14.76
C LEU A 47 20.38 59.80 13.68
N ALA A 48 19.55 60.33 12.78
CA ALA A 48 19.01 59.58 11.63
C ALA A 48 20.12 59.06 10.71
N PHE A 49 21.17 59.87 10.47
CA PHE A 49 22.34 59.45 9.70
C PHE A 49 23.15 58.35 10.42
N ALA A 50 23.32 58.46 11.73
CA ALA A 50 24.12 57.54 12.53
C ALA A 50 23.41 56.19 12.77
N ASP A 51 22.09 56.21 12.94
CA ASP A 51 21.25 55.04 13.18
C ASP A 51 19.94 55.11 12.37
N PRO A 52 19.97 54.74 11.07
CA PRO A 52 18.80 54.81 10.20
C PRO A 52 17.64 53.90 10.59
N LEU A 53 17.86 52.93 11.48
CA LEU A 53 16.84 51.95 11.89
C LEU A 53 16.17 52.31 13.23
N GLY A 54 16.67 53.34 13.93
CA GLY A 54 16.21 53.70 15.28
C GLY A 54 14.88 54.45 15.33
N GLU A 55 14.50 55.17 14.26
CA GLU A 55 13.40 56.15 14.30
C GLU A 55 12.02 55.55 14.61
N GLU A 56 11.71 54.36 14.11
CA GLU A 56 10.39 53.72 14.31
C GLU A 56 10.15 53.32 15.77
N SER A 57 11.19 52.82 16.44
CA SER A 57 11.10 52.40 17.84
C SER A 57 10.82 53.57 18.80
N ASP A 58 11.27 54.75 18.42
CA ASP A 58 11.24 55.94 19.26
C ASP A 58 9.90 56.67 19.26
N ILE A 59 9.21 56.65 18.12
CA ILE A 59 7.85 57.17 17.99
C ILE A 59 6.92 56.36 18.91
N GLN A 60 7.04 55.03 18.89
CA GLN A 60 6.23 54.14 19.70
C GLN A 60 6.46 54.33 21.21
N ILE A 61 7.73 54.50 21.63
CA ILE A 61 8.07 54.77 23.04
C ILE A 61 7.52 56.15 23.47
N ALA A 62 7.65 57.18 22.63
CA ALA A 62 7.12 58.51 22.94
C ALA A 62 5.59 58.53 23.12
N PHE A 63 4.84 57.78 22.30
CA PHE A 63 3.39 57.64 22.44
C PHE A 63 2.99 56.93 23.74
N SER A 64 3.65 55.82 24.08
CA SER A 64 3.38 55.09 25.33
C SER A 64 3.65 55.91 26.60
N ALA A 65 4.65 56.80 26.57
CA ALA A 65 4.96 57.68 27.69
C ALA A 65 3.93 58.82 27.87
N LEU A 66 3.30 59.27 26.78
CA LEU A 66 2.23 60.27 26.81
C LEU A 66 0.94 59.72 27.41
N GLU A 67 0.61 58.46 27.15
CA GLU A 67 -0.59 57.78 27.71
C GLU A 67 -0.59 57.69 29.24
N LEU A 68 0.58 57.78 29.87
CA LEU A 68 0.75 57.73 31.33
C LEU A 68 0.55 59.08 32.04
N LEU A 69 0.35 60.16 31.29
CA LEU A 69 0.24 61.51 31.83
C LEU A 69 -1.22 62.00 31.80
N ASP A 70 -1.66 62.66 32.87
CA ASP A 70 -3.03 63.20 32.98
C ASP A 70 -3.34 64.29 31.94
N ASN A 71 -2.31 64.90 31.32
CA ASN A 71 -2.44 65.98 30.33
C ASN A 71 -1.38 65.86 29.21
N PRO A 72 -1.50 64.86 28.32
CA PRO A 72 -0.45 64.52 27.35
C PRO A 72 -0.09 65.69 26.41
N ASP A 73 -1.08 66.46 25.97
CA ASP A 73 -0.90 67.56 25.00
C ASP A 73 0.07 68.64 25.48
N HIS A 74 0.11 68.93 26.79
CA HIS A 74 1.00 69.93 27.37
C HIS A 74 2.45 69.44 27.51
N HIS A 75 2.69 68.13 27.36
CA HIS A 75 3.99 67.51 27.58
C HIS A 75 4.67 67.05 26.29
N VAL A 76 3.99 67.12 25.15
CA VAL A 76 4.50 66.66 23.84
C VAL A 76 5.86 67.27 23.51
N ASP A 77 5.99 68.59 23.59
CA ASP A 77 7.24 69.29 23.22
C ASP A 77 8.37 69.02 24.21
N ALA A 78 8.04 68.95 25.51
CA ALA A 78 9.01 68.63 26.55
C ALA A 78 9.55 67.20 26.37
N ILE A 79 8.67 66.23 26.17
CA ILE A 79 9.05 64.82 25.95
C ILE A 79 9.89 64.69 24.68
N ARG A 80 9.48 65.33 23.58
CA ARG A 80 10.28 65.35 22.34
C ARG A 80 11.68 65.88 22.58
N THR A 81 11.80 67.01 23.27
CA THR A 81 13.09 67.66 23.59
C THR A 81 13.95 66.78 24.49
N PHE A 82 13.38 66.17 25.54
CA PHE A 82 14.11 65.29 26.45
C PHE A 82 14.55 63.99 25.79
N ASN A 83 13.72 63.42 24.91
CA ASN A 83 14.07 62.24 24.13
C ASN A 83 15.25 62.54 23.20
N LEU A 84 15.18 63.66 22.47
CA LEU A 84 16.30 64.12 21.64
C LEU A 84 17.56 64.33 22.47
N TYR A 85 17.48 65.06 23.59
CA TYR A 85 18.60 65.28 24.51
C TYR A 85 19.23 63.97 24.98
N ARG A 86 18.42 62.99 25.42
CA ARG A 86 18.92 61.70 25.91
C ARG A 86 19.69 60.96 24.82
N LYS A 87 19.16 60.90 23.61
CA LYS A 87 19.78 60.20 22.48
C LYS A 87 21.07 60.87 22.03
N ILE A 88 21.03 62.18 21.75
CA ILE A 88 22.22 62.89 21.29
C ILE A 88 23.30 62.89 22.37
N LYS A 89 22.95 62.95 23.66
CA LYS A 89 23.92 62.81 24.75
C LYS A 89 24.58 61.43 24.74
N GLY A 90 23.81 60.37 24.56
CA GLY A 90 24.33 59.00 24.45
C GLY A 90 25.25 58.83 23.24
N MET A 91 24.82 59.33 22.08
CA MET A 91 25.59 59.28 20.84
C MET A 91 26.88 60.12 20.93
N LEU A 92 26.80 61.33 21.44
CA LEU A 92 27.97 62.18 21.65
C LEU A 92 28.94 61.54 22.65
N ALA A 93 28.46 60.92 23.72
CA ALA A 93 29.30 60.20 24.67
C ALA A 93 30.02 58.99 24.02
N SER A 94 29.35 58.26 23.12
CA SER A 94 29.95 57.12 22.41
C SER A 94 31.08 57.57 21.48
N ILE A 95 30.96 58.75 20.86
CA ILE A 95 32.03 59.39 20.07
C ILE A 95 32.97 60.27 20.92
N ARG A 96 33.01 60.05 22.24
CA ARG A 96 33.93 60.68 23.21
C ARG A 96 33.71 62.18 23.50
N PHE A 97 32.52 62.70 23.24
CA PHE A 97 32.06 64.00 23.75
C PHE A 97 31.12 63.82 24.96
N GLY A 98 31.70 63.75 26.16
CA GLY A 98 30.95 63.50 27.40
C GLY A 98 30.31 64.72 28.05
N SER A 99 30.60 65.94 27.57
CA SER A 99 30.19 67.17 28.27
C SER A 99 28.81 67.70 27.89
N PHE A 100 28.07 67.02 27.00
CA PHE A 100 26.79 67.50 26.46
C PHE A 100 25.71 67.66 27.54
N ASN A 101 25.04 68.80 27.55
CA ASN A 101 24.02 69.17 28.53
C ASN A 101 22.80 69.82 27.85
N LEU A 102 21.69 69.96 28.59
CA LEU A 102 20.43 70.42 28.02
C LEU A 102 20.48 71.87 27.49
N ARG A 103 21.38 72.71 28.03
CA ARG A 103 21.57 74.09 27.53
C ARG A 103 22.07 74.11 26.09
N ASP A 104 22.80 73.09 25.68
CA ASP A 104 23.33 72.96 24.32
C ASP A 104 22.22 72.76 23.27
N LEU A 105 21.02 72.38 23.73
CA LEU A 105 19.83 72.20 22.92
C LEU A 105 18.90 73.43 23.01
N ILE A 106 18.61 73.89 24.23
CA ILE A 106 17.59 74.94 24.47
C ILE A 106 18.16 76.35 24.28
N LYS A 107 19.43 76.57 24.59
CA LYS A 107 20.11 77.87 24.50
C LYS A 107 21.55 77.69 24.00
N PRO A 108 21.70 77.29 22.72
CA PRO A 108 23.01 76.98 22.15
C PRO A 108 23.94 78.20 22.17
N ASP A 109 25.21 77.93 22.43
CA ASP A 109 26.30 78.92 22.39
C ASP A 109 27.12 78.65 21.14
N THR A 110 27.38 79.69 20.34
CA THR A 110 28.15 79.62 19.09
C THR A 110 29.44 78.80 19.21
N LYS A 111 30.29 79.09 20.20
CA LYS A 111 31.58 78.41 20.35
C LYS A 111 31.37 76.94 20.69
N ARG A 112 30.42 76.66 21.57
CA ARG A 112 30.16 75.30 22.05
C ARG A 112 29.49 74.43 20.97
N THR A 113 28.56 75.00 20.21
CA THR A 113 27.95 74.34 19.05
C THR A 113 29.01 73.97 18.02
N LEU A 114 29.95 74.87 17.72
CA LEU A 114 31.07 74.57 16.80
C LEU A 114 31.96 73.43 17.31
N GLN A 115 32.21 73.32 18.62
CA GLN A 115 32.96 72.21 19.20
C GLN A 115 32.21 70.87 19.07
N ILE A 116 30.90 70.86 19.31
CA ILE A 116 30.06 69.67 19.16
C ILE A 116 30.03 69.25 17.69
N LEU A 117 29.79 70.18 16.77
CA LEU A 117 29.76 69.92 15.33
C LEU A 117 31.13 69.46 14.80
N SER A 118 32.23 70.03 15.28
CA SER A 118 33.59 69.56 14.93
C SER A 118 33.80 68.09 15.33
N THR A 119 33.26 67.69 16.49
CA THR A 119 33.30 66.30 16.94
C THR A 119 32.45 65.40 16.04
N ILE A 120 31.23 65.84 15.69
CA ILE A 120 30.34 65.12 14.78
C ILE A 120 30.99 64.92 13.41
N VAL A 121 31.57 65.98 12.83
CA VAL A 121 32.28 65.93 11.54
C VAL A 121 33.47 64.97 11.61
N ASN A 122 34.23 64.99 12.70
CA ASN A 122 35.32 64.04 12.90
C ASN A 122 34.83 62.59 12.92
N PHE A 123 33.68 62.32 13.56
CA PHE A 123 33.06 61.01 13.54
C PHE A 123 32.57 60.62 12.14
N ILE A 124 31.99 61.56 11.37
CA ILE A 124 31.53 61.31 10.00
C ILE A 124 32.69 60.84 9.12
N TYR A 125 33.82 61.56 9.15
CA TYR A 125 35.01 61.16 8.38
C TYR A 125 35.57 59.81 8.83
N TYR A 126 35.62 59.57 10.14
CA TYR A 126 36.06 58.26 10.66
C TYR A 126 35.13 57.13 10.18
N ARG A 127 33.81 57.33 10.23
CA ARG A 127 32.82 56.36 9.76
C ARG A 127 33.00 56.08 8.28
N GLU A 128 33.16 57.12 7.46
CA GLU A 128 33.38 56.99 6.01
C GLU A 128 34.66 56.20 5.71
N GLU A 129 35.77 56.52 6.38
CA GLU A 129 37.02 55.77 6.25
C GLU A 129 36.82 54.28 6.58
N LYS A 130 36.13 53.96 7.68
CA LYS A 130 35.88 52.57 8.08
C LYS A 130 34.90 51.85 7.16
N LEU A 131 33.87 52.52 6.64
CA LEU A 131 32.98 51.93 5.65
C LEU A 131 33.73 51.62 4.34
N ASN A 132 34.59 52.52 3.89
CA ASN A 132 35.44 52.29 2.72
C ASN A 132 36.39 51.09 2.90
N MET A 133 36.91 50.87 4.12
CA MET A 133 37.69 49.66 4.44
C MET A 133 36.86 48.37 4.39
N LEU A 134 35.56 48.44 4.68
CA LEU A 134 34.65 47.30 4.63
C LEU A 134 34.07 47.07 3.22
N GLN A 135 34.16 48.04 2.32
CA GLN A 135 33.63 47.95 0.96
C GLN A 135 34.06 46.67 0.21
N PRO A 136 35.34 46.21 0.27
CA PRO A 136 35.75 44.97 -0.38
C PRO A 136 35.08 43.70 0.17
N ILE A 137 34.56 43.74 1.41
CA ILE A 137 33.77 42.64 1.98
C ILE A 137 32.35 42.69 1.42
N VAL A 138 31.76 43.89 1.33
CA VAL A 138 30.44 44.09 0.70
C VAL A 138 30.48 43.65 -0.77
N ASP A 139 31.54 44.01 -1.49
CA ASP A 139 31.74 43.67 -2.90
C ASP A 139 31.97 42.17 -3.15
N GLN A 140 32.25 41.36 -2.12
CA GLN A 140 32.27 39.88 -2.23
C GLN A 140 30.88 39.27 -2.26
N PHE A 141 29.85 40.03 -1.86
CA PHE A 141 28.45 39.62 -1.90
C PHE A 141 27.65 40.49 -2.87
N PRO A 142 28.10 40.67 -4.13
CA PRO A 142 27.32 41.42 -5.09
C PRO A 142 26.05 40.60 -5.36
N ALA A 143 24.91 41.29 -5.48
CA ALA A 143 23.62 40.67 -5.73
C ALA A 143 23.13 39.70 -4.62
N TYR A 144 23.60 39.83 -3.36
CA TYR A 144 23.02 39.06 -2.24
C TYR A 144 21.51 39.29 -2.10
N GLU A 145 21.07 40.55 -2.21
CA GLU A 145 19.64 40.90 -2.15
C GLU A 145 18.84 40.30 -3.31
N GLU A 146 19.37 40.37 -4.54
CA GLU A 146 18.75 39.74 -5.72
C GLU A 146 18.68 38.22 -5.55
N ARG A 147 19.77 37.60 -5.06
CA ARG A 147 19.80 36.16 -4.78
C ARG A 147 18.83 35.78 -3.66
N ARG A 148 18.67 36.62 -2.64
CA ARG A 148 17.69 36.40 -1.57
C ARG A 148 16.27 36.46 -2.14
N ALA A 149 15.95 37.48 -2.92
CA ALA A 149 14.66 37.64 -3.57
C ALA A 149 14.34 36.46 -4.50
N ASP A 150 15.31 35.99 -5.30
CA ASP A 150 15.17 34.82 -6.16
C ASP A 150 14.85 33.53 -5.37
N LEU A 151 15.53 33.34 -4.23
CA LEU A 151 15.32 32.18 -3.37
C LEU A 151 13.96 32.25 -2.67
N GLU A 152 13.56 33.43 -2.18
CA GLU A 152 12.24 33.66 -1.60
C GLU A 152 11.12 33.38 -2.62
N ALA A 153 11.28 33.83 -3.87
CA ALA A 153 10.35 33.56 -4.96
C ALA A 153 10.24 32.05 -5.27
N LYS A 154 11.37 31.33 -5.31
CA LYS A 154 11.38 29.86 -5.50
C LYS A 154 10.72 29.12 -4.34
N ILE A 155 10.94 29.56 -3.11
CA ILE A 155 10.28 28.98 -1.93
C ILE A 155 8.77 29.17 -2.05
N ALA A 156 8.31 30.36 -2.43
CA ALA A 156 6.89 30.63 -2.63
C ALA A 156 6.28 29.75 -3.74
N GLU A 157 6.98 29.59 -4.86
CA GLU A 157 6.55 28.73 -5.97
C GLU A 157 6.43 27.26 -5.55
N VAL A 158 7.46 26.71 -4.88
CA VAL A 158 7.45 25.31 -4.40
C VAL A 158 6.35 25.09 -3.37
N ASN A 159 6.14 26.03 -2.44
CA ASN A 159 5.07 25.93 -1.45
C ASN A 159 3.69 25.91 -2.11
N LYS A 160 3.49 26.70 -3.17
CA LYS A 160 2.26 26.65 -3.97
C LYS A 160 2.07 25.27 -4.61
N LEU A 161 3.10 24.70 -5.23
CA LEU A 161 3.03 23.37 -5.84
C LEU A 161 2.72 22.27 -4.79
N ILE A 162 3.29 22.37 -3.59
CA ILE A 162 2.97 21.45 -2.49
C ILE A 162 1.49 21.52 -2.12
N LEU A 163 0.94 22.74 -1.99
CA LEU A 163 -0.47 22.95 -1.69
C LEU A 163 -1.37 22.39 -2.80
N ASP A 164 -1.04 22.67 -4.07
CA ASP A 164 -1.80 22.17 -5.22
C ASP A 164 -1.80 20.62 -5.25
N HIS A 165 -0.66 19.99 -4.97
CA HIS A 165 -0.56 18.53 -4.87
C HIS A 165 -1.33 17.94 -3.67
N GLU A 166 -1.34 18.63 -2.54
CA GLU A 166 -2.09 18.20 -1.36
C GLU A 166 -3.60 18.27 -1.62
N VAL A 167 -4.08 19.34 -2.26
CA VAL A 167 -5.48 19.47 -2.68
C VAL A 167 -5.85 18.39 -3.68
N ALA A 168 -5.02 18.13 -4.70
CA ALA A 168 -5.26 17.06 -5.67
C ALA A 168 -5.35 15.69 -4.98
N ARG A 169 -4.45 15.40 -4.03
CA ARG A 169 -4.48 14.15 -3.26
C ARG A 169 -5.78 13.99 -2.47
N GLN A 170 -6.23 15.05 -1.78
CA GLN A 170 -7.48 15.02 -1.02
C GLN A 170 -8.71 14.80 -1.91
N MET A 171 -8.69 15.32 -3.14
CA MET A 171 -9.75 15.10 -4.12
C MET A 171 -9.76 13.66 -4.66
N GLU A 172 -8.58 13.05 -4.81
CA GLU A 172 -8.43 11.67 -5.29
C GLU A 172 -8.67 10.62 -4.20
N GLU A 173 -8.42 10.94 -2.93
CA GLU A 173 -8.56 10.04 -1.78
C GLU A 173 -9.89 9.28 -1.70
N PRO A 174 -11.08 9.88 -1.89
CA PRO A 174 -12.33 9.12 -1.87
C PRO A 174 -12.43 8.10 -3.01
N ALA A 175 -11.91 8.42 -4.20
CA ALA A 175 -11.90 7.48 -5.32
C ALA A 175 -10.95 6.31 -5.06
N VAL A 176 -9.77 6.58 -4.49
CA VAL A 176 -8.81 5.55 -4.08
C VAL A 176 -9.42 4.63 -3.01
N GLN A 177 -10.05 5.19 -1.98
CA GLN A 177 -10.70 4.41 -0.92
C GLN A 177 -11.84 3.52 -1.46
N GLN A 178 -12.62 4.00 -2.43
CA GLN A 178 -13.65 3.21 -3.10
C GLN A 178 -13.04 2.04 -3.88
N LEU A 179 -11.99 2.31 -4.67
CA LEU A 179 -11.29 1.26 -5.44
C LEU A 179 -10.67 0.21 -4.51
N ASP A 180 -10.05 0.63 -3.41
CA ASP A 180 -9.46 -0.29 -2.42
C ASP A 180 -10.52 -1.19 -1.77
N ALA A 181 -11.70 -0.64 -1.47
CA ALA A 181 -12.82 -1.41 -0.95
C ALA A 181 -13.34 -2.44 -1.97
N GLU A 182 -13.48 -2.03 -3.24
CA GLU A 182 -13.89 -2.93 -4.33
C GLU A 182 -12.86 -4.05 -4.56
N VAL A 183 -11.56 -3.72 -4.60
CA VAL A 183 -10.48 -4.71 -4.73
C VAL A 183 -10.51 -5.70 -3.57
N LYS A 184 -10.77 -5.23 -2.34
CA LYS A 184 -10.88 -6.10 -1.17
C LYS A 184 -12.07 -7.05 -1.28
N ASP A 185 -13.23 -6.57 -1.72
CA ASP A 185 -14.42 -7.39 -1.90
C ASP A 185 -14.23 -8.44 -3.01
N LEU A 186 -13.67 -8.04 -4.15
CA LEU A 186 -13.34 -8.94 -5.25
C LEU A 186 -12.35 -10.04 -4.81
N ARG A 187 -11.31 -9.68 -4.02
CA ARG A 187 -10.38 -10.66 -3.45
C ARG A 187 -11.09 -11.67 -2.54
N GLN A 188 -12.03 -11.21 -1.71
CA GLN A 188 -12.80 -12.10 -0.84
C GLN A 188 -13.71 -13.03 -1.67
N THR A 189 -14.34 -12.50 -2.70
CA THR A 189 -15.18 -13.25 -3.64
C THR A 189 -14.39 -14.33 -4.36
N ILE A 190 -13.19 -14.01 -4.87
CA ILE A 190 -12.28 -14.98 -5.48
C ILE A 190 -11.91 -16.10 -4.50
N GLN A 191 -11.57 -15.75 -3.25
CA GLN A 191 -11.27 -16.77 -2.23
C GLN A 191 -12.47 -17.70 -1.97
N ASN A 192 -13.68 -17.15 -1.91
CA ASN A 192 -14.91 -17.92 -1.71
C ASN A 192 -15.17 -18.86 -2.89
N TYR A 193 -15.05 -18.37 -4.13
CA TYR A 193 -15.20 -19.21 -5.31
C TYR A 193 -14.14 -20.30 -5.41
N ASN A 194 -12.88 -20.01 -5.06
CA ASN A 194 -11.83 -21.03 -5.02
C ASN A 194 -12.14 -22.15 -4.01
N LYS A 195 -12.69 -21.81 -2.83
CA LYS A 195 -13.15 -22.81 -1.84
C LYS A 195 -14.29 -23.67 -2.39
N GLN A 196 -15.28 -23.04 -3.02
CA GLN A 196 -16.40 -23.75 -3.64
C GLN A 196 -15.93 -24.66 -4.80
N GLN A 197 -15.01 -24.18 -5.63
CA GLN A 197 -14.43 -24.97 -6.71
C GLN A 197 -13.72 -26.21 -6.17
N MET A 198 -12.94 -26.06 -5.08
CA MET A 198 -12.23 -27.18 -4.45
C MET A 198 -13.20 -28.20 -3.84
N SER A 199 -14.27 -27.75 -3.18
CA SER A 199 -15.28 -28.65 -2.63
C SER A 199 -16.03 -29.41 -3.72
N LEU A 200 -16.46 -28.73 -4.77
CA LEU A 200 -17.11 -29.33 -5.94
C LEU A 200 -16.20 -30.34 -6.63
N LYS A 201 -14.91 -30.03 -6.80
CA LYS A 201 -13.92 -30.97 -7.37
C LYS A 201 -13.79 -32.23 -6.51
N THR A 202 -13.79 -32.08 -5.19
CA THR A 202 -13.74 -33.21 -4.24
C THR A 202 -15.01 -34.06 -4.34
N MET A 203 -16.19 -33.43 -4.39
CA MET A 203 -17.47 -34.12 -4.58
C MET A 203 -17.53 -34.86 -5.92
N ALA A 204 -17.09 -34.23 -7.01
CA ALA A 204 -17.04 -34.84 -8.34
C ALA A 204 -16.12 -36.06 -8.36
N LYS A 205 -14.96 -36.00 -7.70
CA LYS A 205 -14.06 -37.14 -7.55
C LYS A 205 -14.72 -38.29 -6.77
N ALA A 206 -15.36 -37.98 -5.64
CA ALA A 206 -16.05 -38.99 -4.83
C ALA A 206 -17.24 -39.62 -5.56
N LEU A 207 -17.98 -38.85 -6.36
CA LEU A 207 -19.05 -39.37 -7.21
C LEU A 207 -18.49 -40.30 -8.28
N LYS A 208 -17.37 -39.91 -8.93
CA LYS A 208 -16.71 -40.76 -9.92
C LYS A 208 -16.24 -42.09 -9.31
N GLU A 209 -15.57 -42.04 -8.15
CA GLU A 209 -15.15 -43.25 -7.43
C GLU A 209 -16.35 -44.16 -7.08
N LYS A 210 -17.49 -43.57 -6.68
CA LYS A 210 -18.74 -44.34 -6.45
C LYS A 210 -19.29 -44.94 -7.74
N THR A 211 -19.28 -44.19 -8.84
CA THR A 211 -19.72 -44.67 -10.15
C THR A 211 -18.85 -45.85 -10.60
N ASP A 212 -17.54 -45.72 -10.52
CA ASP A 212 -16.59 -46.77 -10.90
C ASP A 212 -16.81 -48.02 -10.02
N ALA A 213 -16.95 -47.86 -8.69
CA ALA A 213 -17.22 -48.97 -7.78
C ALA A 213 -18.59 -49.67 -8.02
N ILE A 214 -19.62 -48.92 -8.41
CA ILE A 214 -20.91 -49.50 -8.79
C ILE A 214 -20.77 -50.26 -10.12
N ASN A 215 -20.03 -49.70 -11.08
CA ASN A 215 -19.81 -50.33 -12.38
C ASN A 215 -19.00 -51.64 -12.27
N ASP A 216 -18.02 -51.68 -11.37
CA ASP A 216 -17.28 -52.90 -11.03
C ASP A 216 -18.20 -53.96 -10.43
N LYS A 217 -19.10 -53.56 -9.50
CA LYS A 217 -20.11 -54.46 -8.94
C LYS A 217 -21.09 -54.99 -9.98
N ILE A 218 -21.53 -54.15 -10.92
CA ILE A 218 -22.38 -54.56 -12.04
C ILE A 218 -21.63 -55.59 -12.88
N SER A 219 -20.39 -55.30 -13.26
CA SER A 219 -19.57 -56.21 -14.07
C SER A 219 -19.32 -57.55 -13.37
N GLN A 220 -19.10 -57.53 -12.05
CA GLN A 220 -18.98 -58.75 -11.25
C GLN A 220 -20.30 -59.52 -11.21
N ALA A 221 -21.43 -58.86 -10.96
CA ALA A 221 -22.74 -59.49 -10.95
C ALA A 221 -23.10 -60.10 -12.31
N ASP A 222 -22.81 -59.41 -13.41
CA ASP A 222 -23.00 -59.93 -14.77
C ASP A 222 -22.13 -61.18 -15.02
N PHE A 223 -20.87 -61.16 -14.59
CA PHE A 223 -19.98 -62.31 -14.69
C PHE A 223 -20.51 -63.51 -13.88
N GLU A 224 -20.95 -63.27 -12.63
CA GLU A 224 -21.54 -64.29 -11.77
C GLU A 224 -22.85 -64.84 -12.37
N LEU A 225 -23.69 -63.99 -12.94
CA LEU A 225 -24.92 -64.38 -13.63
C LEU A 225 -24.60 -65.28 -14.82
N VAL A 226 -23.66 -64.89 -15.68
CA VAL A 226 -23.23 -65.72 -16.82
C VAL A 226 -22.67 -67.06 -16.36
N LYS A 227 -21.82 -67.07 -15.33
CA LYS A 227 -21.26 -68.29 -14.74
C LYS A 227 -22.37 -69.21 -14.21
N ASN A 228 -23.28 -68.66 -13.42
CA ASN A 228 -24.42 -69.41 -12.86
C ASN A 228 -25.36 -69.92 -13.95
N ALA A 229 -25.60 -69.14 -15.01
CA ALA A 229 -26.39 -69.57 -16.16
C ALA A 229 -25.72 -70.74 -16.90
N GLN A 230 -24.40 -70.70 -17.09
CA GLN A 230 -23.64 -71.80 -17.67
C GLN A 230 -23.65 -73.05 -16.78
N GLU A 231 -23.45 -72.90 -15.47
CA GLU A 231 -23.54 -74.00 -14.50
C GLU A 231 -24.95 -74.60 -14.48
N ASN A 232 -25.99 -73.77 -14.47
CA ASN A 232 -27.38 -74.20 -14.56
C ASN A 232 -27.66 -74.96 -15.86
N SER A 233 -27.15 -74.48 -17.00
CA SER A 233 -27.24 -75.19 -18.27
C SER A 233 -26.51 -76.54 -18.24
N LYS A 234 -25.31 -76.61 -17.63
CA LYS A 234 -24.55 -77.85 -17.45
C LYS A 234 -25.29 -78.84 -16.55
N LEU A 235 -25.82 -78.39 -15.41
CA LEU A 235 -26.60 -79.23 -14.50
C LEU A 235 -27.90 -79.70 -15.16
N SER A 236 -28.61 -78.80 -15.85
CA SER A 236 -29.82 -79.13 -16.63
C SER A 236 -29.55 -80.16 -17.71
N SER A 237 -28.36 -80.16 -18.33
CA SER A 237 -27.96 -81.21 -19.28
C SER A 237 -27.68 -82.57 -18.64
N LYS A 238 -27.28 -82.59 -17.35
CA LYS A 238 -27.06 -83.83 -16.57
C LYS A 238 -28.34 -84.36 -15.96
N ILE A 239 -29.38 -83.54 -15.86
CA ILE A 239 -30.71 -83.98 -15.42
C ILE A 239 -31.35 -84.75 -16.57
N VAL A 240 -31.93 -85.90 -16.23
CA VAL A 240 -32.75 -86.70 -17.15
C VAL A 240 -33.93 -85.84 -17.61
N GLN A 241 -33.90 -85.39 -18.87
CA GLN A 241 -34.90 -84.45 -19.41
C GLN A 241 -36.32 -85.03 -19.47
N SER A 242 -36.47 -86.36 -19.47
CA SER A 242 -37.78 -87.00 -19.47
C SER A 242 -37.73 -88.37 -18.79
N PRO A 243 -37.81 -88.41 -17.45
CA PRO A 243 -37.80 -89.64 -16.66
C PRO A 243 -38.88 -90.62 -17.12
N ASP A 244 -40.06 -90.09 -17.47
CA ASP A 244 -41.20 -90.88 -17.95
C ASP A 244 -40.94 -91.60 -19.28
N LYS A 245 -40.13 -91.01 -20.18
CA LYS A 245 -39.76 -91.66 -21.45
C LYS A 245 -38.74 -92.78 -21.21
N LEU A 246 -37.76 -92.56 -20.33
CA LEU A 246 -36.81 -93.62 -19.96
C LEU A 246 -37.51 -94.75 -19.21
N GLN A 247 -38.44 -94.45 -18.31
CA GLN A 247 -39.21 -95.44 -17.58
C GLN A 247 -40.11 -96.25 -18.51
N ARG A 248 -40.77 -95.61 -19.49
CA ARG A 248 -41.51 -96.32 -20.56
C ARG A 248 -40.61 -97.22 -21.40
N ALA A 249 -39.47 -96.74 -21.88
CA ALA A 249 -38.54 -97.56 -22.67
C ALA A 249 -37.98 -98.75 -21.87
N LEU A 250 -37.79 -98.58 -20.56
CA LEU A 250 -37.30 -99.64 -19.67
C LEU A 250 -38.38 -100.70 -19.41
N GLU A 251 -39.64 -100.29 -19.24
CA GLU A 251 -40.78 -101.22 -19.17
C GLU A 251 -41.05 -101.93 -20.50
N GLU A 252 -40.93 -101.24 -21.64
CA GLU A 252 -40.99 -101.88 -22.97
C GLU A 252 -39.88 -102.92 -23.15
N LYS A 253 -38.63 -102.60 -22.77
CA LYS A 253 -37.53 -103.57 -22.81
C LYS A 253 -37.74 -104.76 -21.87
N LYS A 254 -38.34 -104.54 -20.69
CA LYS A 254 -38.73 -105.64 -19.79
C LYS A 254 -39.80 -106.52 -20.42
N SER A 255 -40.84 -105.90 -21.00
CA SER A 255 -41.92 -106.60 -21.70
C SER A 255 -41.37 -107.44 -22.86
N TYR A 256 -40.54 -106.84 -23.71
CA TYR A 256 -39.84 -107.56 -24.79
C TYR A 256 -38.99 -108.71 -24.27
N ARG A 257 -38.25 -108.51 -23.17
CA ARG A 257 -37.47 -109.59 -22.54
C ARG A 257 -38.34 -110.74 -22.04
N THR A 258 -39.50 -110.44 -21.43
CA THR A 258 -40.44 -111.48 -20.99
C THR A 258 -41.05 -112.24 -22.17
N GLU A 259 -41.31 -111.56 -23.28
CA GLU A 259 -41.87 -112.15 -24.49
C GLU A 259 -40.85 -113.07 -25.18
N VAL A 260 -39.59 -112.63 -25.32
CA VAL A 260 -38.49 -113.46 -25.81
C VAL A 260 -38.30 -114.70 -24.93
N LYS A 261 -38.33 -114.55 -23.60
CA LYS A 261 -38.19 -115.68 -22.67
C LYS A 261 -39.35 -116.68 -22.76
N ASN A 262 -40.57 -116.20 -23.01
CA ASN A 262 -41.72 -117.07 -23.26
C ASN A 262 -41.60 -117.79 -24.61
N SER A 263 -41.15 -117.10 -25.65
CA SER A 263 -40.91 -117.72 -26.96
C SER A 263 -39.82 -118.80 -26.90
N GLU A 264 -38.75 -118.57 -26.13
CA GLU A 264 -37.72 -119.57 -25.83
C GLU A 264 -38.32 -120.79 -25.13
N ARG A 265 -39.18 -120.57 -24.13
CA ARG A 265 -39.84 -121.65 -23.39
C ARG A 265 -40.77 -122.48 -24.28
N SER A 266 -41.56 -121.84 -25.14
CA SER A 266 -42.43 -122.53 -26.11
C SER A 266 -41.63 -123.29 -27.16
N ALA A 267 -40.50 -122.74 -27.64
CA ALA A 267 -39.60 -123.45 -28.53
C ALA A 267 -38.97 -124.68 -27.84
N MET A 268 -38.55 -124.55 -26.59
CA MET A 268 -37.99 -125.63 -25.78
C MET A 268 -39.02 -126.74 -25.55
N GLN A 269 -40.28 -126.38 -25.31
CA GLN A 269 -41.40 -127.32 -25.16
C GLN A 269 -41.71 -128.06 -26.48
N SER A 270 -41.70 -127.36 -27.61
CA SER A 270 -41.85 -127.96 -28.94
C SER A 270 -40.70 -128.93 -29.29
N VAL A 271 -39.45 -128.59 -28.92
CA VAL A 271 -38.31 -129.51 -29.07
C VAL A 271 -38.50 -130.76 -28.22
N GLN A 272 -39.00 -130.61 -26.98
CA GLN A 272 -39.27 -131.74 -26.10
C GLN A 272 -40.39 -132.65 -26.62
N GLU A 273 -41.46 -132.08 -27.17
CA GLU A 273 -42.54 -132.82 -27.84
C GLU A 273 -42.03 -133.56 -29.08
N LYS A 274 -41.23 -132.90 -29.93
CA LYS A 274 -40.62 -133.56 -31.10
C LYS A 274 -39.71 -134.72 -30.69
N THR A 275 -38.91 -134.53 -29.64
CA THR A 275 -38.01 -135.57 -29.10
C THR A 275 -38.80 -136.77 -28.58
N SER A 276 -39.91 -136.53 -27.86
CA SER A 276 -40.77 -137.60 -27.36
C SER A 276 -41.54 -138.33 -28.47
N THR A 277 -42.00 -137.64 -29.53
CA THR A 277 -42.50 -138.34 -30.74
C THR A 277 -41.43 -139.18 -31.41
N LEU A 278 -40.19 -138.70 -31.49
CA LEU A 278 -39.07 -139.43 -32.11
C LEU A 278 -38.75 -140.71 -31.33
N GLU A 279 -38.81 -140.67 -29.99
CA GLU A 279 -38.70 -141.87 -29.14
C GLU A 279 -39.83 -142.88 -29.39
N VAL A 280 -41.07 -142.41 -29.60
CA VAL A 280 -42.21 -143.28 -29.95
C VAL A 280 -41.99 -143.92 -31.31
N TYR A 281 -41.58 -143.16 -32.33
CA TYR A 281 -41.23 -143.69 -33.64
C TYR A 281 -40.08 -144.69 -33.57
N SER A 282 -39.05 -144.45 -32.76
CA SER A 282 -37.96 -145.40 -32.52
C SER A 282 -38.47 -146.70 -31.91
N LYS A 283 -39.34 -146.62 -30.89
CA LYS A 283 -39.93 -147.81 -30.24
C LYS A 283 -40.86 -148.59 -31.18
N VAL A 284 -41.58 -147.91 -32.08
CA VAL A 284 -42.40 -148.54 -33.11
C VAL A 284 -41.53 -149.19 -34.18
N HIS A 285 -40.46 -148.52 -34.60
CA HIS A 285 -39.47 -149.06 -35.53
C HIS A 285 -38.82 -150.34 -34.97
N ASP A 286 -38.40 -150.35 -33.70
CA ASP A 286 -37.86 -151.54 -33.04
C ASP A 286 -38.87 -152.69 -32.96
N LYS A 287 -40.15 -152.40 -32.71
CA LYS A 287 -41.22 -153.41 -32.71
C LYS A 287 -41.52 -153.96 -34.11
N LEU A 288 -41.50 -153.12 -35.14
CA LEU A 288 -41.65 -153.52 -36.53
C LEU A 288 -40.47 -154.39 -36.98
N THR A 289 -39.24 -154.01 -36.64
CA THR A 289 -38.03 -154.80 -36.93
C THR A 289 -38.06 -156.17 -36.23
N LYS A 290 -38.59 -156.25 -34.99
CA LYS A 290 -38.84 -157.53 -34.29
C LYS A 290 -39.95 -158.37 -34.93
N HIS A 291 -40.98 -157.77 -35.50
CA HIS A 291 -42.03 -158.51 -36.22
C HIS A 291 -41.56 -158.97 -37.61
N LEU A 292 -40.78 -158.15 -38.31
CA LEU A 292 -40.19 -158.49 -39.61
C LEU A 292 -39.24 -159.69 -39.50
N SER A 293 -38.40 -159.70 -38.46
CA SER A 293 -37.51 -160.83 -38.16
C SER A 293 -38.24 -162.11 -37.74
N ARG A 294 -39.45 -162.01 -37.17
CA ARG A 294 -40.33 -163.18 -36.92
C ARG A 294 -41.06 -163.69 -38.16
N MET A 295 -41.34 -162.83 -39.14
CA MET A 295 -41.98 -163.20 -40.41
C MET A 295 -41.01 -163.85 -41.41
N GLN A 296 -39.70 -163.59 -41.29
CA GLN A 296 -38.67 -164.14 -42.17
C GLN A 296 -38.11 -165.51 -41.72
N ALA A 297 -38.72 -166.14 -40.70
CA ALA A 297 -38.29 -167.44 -40.16
C ALA A 297 -39.33 -168.57 -40.34
N ILE A 298 -40.29 -168.40 -41.26
CA ILE A 298 -41.14 -169.44 -41.86
C ILE A 298 -40.68 -169.62 -43.31
#